data_AF-A0A4P5Y4G8-F1
#
_entry.id   AF-A0A4P5Y4G8-F1
#
_cell.length_a   1.000
_cell.length_b   1.000
_cell.length_c   1.000
_cell.angle_alpha   90.00
_cell.angle_beta   90.00
_cell.angle_gamma   90.00
#
_symmetry.space_group_name_H-M   'P 1'
#
loop_
_entity.id
_entity.type
_entity.pdbx_description
1 polymer ?
#
loop_
_entity_poly.entity_id
_entity_poly.type
_entity_poly.pdbx_seq_one_letter_code
_entity_poly.pdbx_strand_id
1 'polypeptide(L)'
;MAEATDIQQQRAIEAAQGYLMLDLPDAALRRLGIFADSDVASPAVEQLRGEAFRLKEDYERALQHFERVSDDAEKNLDLQMGKAWCFKRTGRLDKAIESMRAAYRGSPKVAIVLYNLACYFSLAGEKEEALSWLARAFRMDSSLRKLVPRETDFDPIRNDQDFIYLMQLSEPKETRKKS
;
A
#
# COMPACT_ATOMS: atom_id res chain seq x y z
N MET A 1 -11.85 19.94 -31.53
CA MET A 1 -10.62 19.10 -31.57
C MET A 1 -10.08 18.81 -30.17
N ALA A 2 -9.98 19.82 -29.29
CA ALA A 2 -9.53 19.61 -27.89
C ALA A 2 -10.40 18.61 -27.09
N GLU A 3 -11.73 18.75 -27.16
CA GLU A 3 -12.69 17.89 -26.44
C GLU A 3 -12.61 16.40 -26.84
N ALA A 4 -12.43 16.11 -28.12
CA ALA A 4 -12.25 14.73 -28.60
C ALA A 4 -10.92 14.10 -28.12
N THR A 5 -9.89 14.92 -27.96
CA THR A 5 -8.57 14.48 -27.46
C THR A 5 -8.65 14.17 -25.97
N ASP A 6 -9.34 15.01 -25.20
CA ASP A 6 -9.58 14.81 -23.77
C ASP A 6 -10.37 13.52 -23.48
N ILE A 7 -11.45 13.27 -24.24
CA ILE A 7 -12.22 12.02 -24.15
C ILE A 7 -11.35 10.78 -24.46
N GLN A 8 -10.46 10.88 -25.45
CA GLN A 8 -9.57 9.77 -25.80
C GLN A 8 -8.52 9.49 -24.70
N GLN A 9 -7.97 10.54 -24.09
CA GLN A 9 -7.04 10.46 -22.98
C GLN A 9 -7.71 9.84 -21.75
N GLN A 10 -8.90 10.30 -21.38
CA GLN A 10 -9.65 9.76 -20.25
C GLN A 10 -9.97 8.26 -20.44
N ARG A 11 -10.44 7.86 -21.63
CA ARG A 11 -10.66 6.44 -21.97
C ARG A 11 -9.39 5.59 -21.91
N ALA A 12 -8.22 6.19 -22.12
CA ALA A 12 -6.96 5.45 -22.01
C ALA A 12 -6.57 5.19 -20.56
N ILE A 13 -6.79 6.16 -19.68
CA ILE A 13 -6.59 6.02 -18.24
C ILE A 13 -7.52 4.95 -17.67
N GLU A 14 -8.81 5.01 -18.00
CA GLU A 14 -9.81 4.01 -17.55
C GLU A 14 -9.48 2.60 -18.04
N ALA A 15 -9.08 2.45 -19.30
CA ALA A 15 -8.67 1.16 -19.82
C ALA A 15 -7.39 0.64 -19.12
N ALA A 16 -6.42 1.51 -18.85
CA ALA A 16 -5.21 1.12 -18.12
C ALA A 16 -5.54 0.67 -16.68
N GLN A 17 -6.42 1.38 -15.97
CA GLN A 17 -6.94 0.95 -14.66
C GLN A 17 -7.61 -0.42 -14.74
N GLY A 18 -8.47 -0.63 -15.75
CA GLY A 18 -9.12 -1.91 -16.03
C GLY A 18 -8.12 -3.05 -16.21
N TYR A 19 -7.06 -2.83 -16.99
CA TYR A 19 -6.00 -3.82 -17.19
C TYR A 19 -5.24 -4.12 -15.89
N LEU A 20 -4.95 -3.13 -15.05
CA LEU A 20 -4.26 -3.34 -13.78
C LEU A 20 -5.12 -4.15 -12.78
N MET A 21 -6.43 -3.90 -12.73
CA MET A 21 -7.34 -4.72 -11.92
C MET A 21 -7.40 -6.20 -12.36
N LEU A 22 -6.97 -6.50 -13.58
CA LEU A 22 -6.90 -7.85 -14.15
C LEU A 22 -5.47 -8.43 -14.14
N ASP A 23 -4.52 -7.79 -13.44
CA ASP A 23 -3.09 -8.16 -13.44
C ASP A 23 -2.46 -8.21 -14.85
N LEU A 24 -2.85 -7.28 -15.73
CA LEU A 24 -2.32 -7.15 -17.09
C LEU A 24 -1.45 -5.89 -17.26
N PRO A 25 -0.28 -5.79 -16.60
CA PRO A 25 0.51 -4.57 -16.58
C PRO A 25 1.06 -4.17 -17.94
N ASP A 26 1.37 -5.12 -18.82
CA ASP A 26 1.84 -4.80 -20.18
C ASP A 26 0.73 -4.19 -21.05
N ALA A 27 -0.51 -4.62 -20.87
CA ALA A 27 -1.64 -4.02 -21.57
C ALA A 27 -1.91 -2.59 -21.07
N ALA A 28 -1.81 -2.39 -19.76
CA ALA A 28 -1.89 -1.06 -19.15
C ALA A 28 -0.80 -0.12 -19.70
N LEU A 29 0.48 -0.55 -19.68
CA LEU A 29 1.59 0.25 -20.20
C LEU A 29 1.46 0.57 -21.69
N ARG A 30 1.04 -0.41 -22.52
CA ARG A 30 0.74 -0.15 -23.94
C ARG A 30 -0.33 0.92 -24.10
N ARG A 31 -1.38 0.87 -23.28
CA ARG A 31 -2.46 1.86 -23.33
C ARG A 31 -1.99 3.25 -22.89
N LEU A 32 -1.14 3.33 -21.88
CA LEU A 32 -0.53 4.57 -21.38
C LEU A 32 0.59 5.11 -22.29
N GLY A 33 0.98 4.35 -23.33
CA GLY A 33 1.95 4.78 -24.33
C GLY A 33 1.50 5.99 -25.14
N ILE A 34 0.19 6.26 -25.21
CA ILE A 34 -0.34 7.45 -25.91
C ILE A 34 0.10 8.77 -25.26
N PHE A 35 0.59 8.73 -24.02
CA PHE A 35 1.07 9.88 -23.27
C PHE A 35 2.61 10.03 -23.34
N ALA A 36 3.30 9.30 -24.23
CA ALA A 36 4.76 9.34 -24.32
C ALA A 36 5.28 10.73 -24.74
N ASP A 37 4.56 11.41 -25.63
CA ASP A 37 4.95 12.72 -26.17
C ASP A 37 4.30 13.91 -25.42
N SER A 38 3.69 13.65 -24.26
CA SER A 38 3.05 14.71 -23.47
C SER A 38 4.07 15.38 -22.55
N ASP A 39 4.26 16.70 -22.75
CA ASP A 39 5.15 17.52 -21.91
C ASP A 39 4.70 17.62 -20.43
N VAL A 40 3.45 17.24 -20.12
CA VAL A 40 2.91 17.23 -18.76
C VAL A 40 2.63 15.81 -18.32
N ALA A 41 3.44 15.30 -17.40
CA ALA A 41 3.19 14.03 -16.74
C ALA A 41 1.93 14.15 -15.87
N SER A 42 0.79 13.64 -16.36
CA SER A 42 -0.45 13.58 -15.57
C SER A 42 -0.21 12.73 -14.31
N PRO A 43 -0.53 13.23 -13.10
CA PRO A 43 -0.41 12.48 -11.86
C PRO A 43 -1.06 11.10 -11.93
N ALA A 44 -2.22 10.99 -12.59
CA ALA A 44 -2.92 9.73 -12.78
C ALA A 44 -2.14 8.76 -13.69
N VAL A 45 -1.54 9.27 -14.77
CA VAL A 45 -0.75 8.43 -15.70
C VAL A 45 0.52 7.92 -15.01
N GLU A 46 1.23 8.78 -14.27
CA GLU A 46 2.43 8.36 -13.54
C GLU A 46 2.09 7.37 -12.41
N GLN A 47 0.99 7.57 -11.69
CA GLN A 47 0.51 6.58 -10.71
C GLN A 47 0.24 5.22 -11.37
N LEU A 48 -0.45 5.19 -12.52
CA LEU A 48 -0.77 3.93 -13.21
C LEU A 48 0.46 3.26 -13.81
N ARG A 49 1.44 4.03 -14.30
CA ARG A 49 2.75 3.48 -14.72
C ARG A 49 3.48 2.86 -13.54
N GLY A 50 3.53 3.56 -12.41
CA GLY A 50 4.13 3.06 -11.18
C GLY A 50 3.50 1.73 -10.74
N GLU A 51 2.17 1.67 -10.75
CA GLU A 51 1.42 0.45 -10.42
C GLU A 51 1.69 -0.69 -11.41
N ALA A 52 1.75 -0.40 -12.71
CA ALA A 52 2.09 -1.42 -13.71
C ALA A 52 3.50 -2.00 -13.48
N PHE A 53 4.50 -1.16 -13.21
CA PHE A 53 5.85 -1.63 -12.90
C PHE A 53 5.92 -2.37 -11.56
N ARG A 54 5.11 -1.96 -10.57
CA ARG A 54 4.97 -2.67 -9.29
C ARG A 54 4.49 -4.11 -9.49
N LEU A 55 3.45 -4.31 -10.31
CA LEU A 55 2.93 -5.64 -10.67
C LEU A 55 3.93 -6.47 -11.48
N LYS A 56 4.79 -5.82 -12.28
CA LYS A 56 5.90 -6.47 -13.00
C LYS A 56 7.12 -6.77 -12.13
N GLU A 57 7.04 -6.47 -10.83
CA GLU A 57 8.14 -6.60 -9.88
C GLU A 57 9.37 -5.69 -10.15
N ASP A 58 9.21 -4.68 -11.02
CA ASP A 58 10.24 -3.68 -11.30
C ASP A 58 10.09 -2.50 -10.33
N TYR A 59 10.42 -2.74 -9.06
CA TYR A 59 10.13 -1.81 -7.96
C TYR A 59 10.84 -0.47 -8.07
N GLU A 60 12.05 -0.44 -8.63
CA GLU A 60 12.79 0.81 -8.81
C GLU A 60 12.13 1.68 -9.87
N ARG A 61 11.70 1.12 -11.01
CA ARG A 61 10.93 1.90 -11.99
C ARG A 61 9.56 2.30 -11.47
N ALA A 62 8.91 1.44 -10.69
CA ALA A 62 7.66 1.78 -10.03
C ALA A 62 7.81 3.04 -9.17
N LEU A 63 8.88 3.11 -8.36
CA LEU A 63 9.18 4.26 -7.52
C LEU A 63 9.50 5.51 -8.32
N GLN A 64 10.28 5.41 -9.41
CA GLN A 64 10.55 6.56 -10.29
C GLN A 64 9.27 7.21 -10.82
N HIS A 65 8.27 6.40 -11.17
CA HIS A 65 6.97 6.90 -11.61
C HIS A 65 6.16 7.46 -10.43
N PHE A 66 6.12 6.78 -9.29
CA PHE A 66 5.42 7.29 -8.11
C PHE A 66 6.01 8.60 -7.55
N GLU A 67 7.31 8.85 -7.70
CA GLU A 67 8.00 10.08 -7.30
C GLU A 67 7.68 11.28 -8.20
N ARG A 68 7.19 11.04 -9.42
CA ARG A 68 6.74 12.10 -10.33
C ARG A 68 5.32 12.59 -10.04
N VAL A 69 4.60 11.89 -9.16
CA VAL A 69 3.28 12.32 -8.67
C VAL A 69 3.50 13.39 -7.59
N SER A 70 2.97 14.59 -7.81
CA SER A 70 3.13 15.74 -6.89
C SER A 70 2.71 15.44 -5.45
N ASP A 71 3.40 16.06 -4.48
CA ASP A 71 3.24 15.81 -3.03
C ASP A 71 1.86 16.16 -2.44
N ASP A 72 1.02 16.97 -3.13
CA ASP A 72 -0.39 17.16 -2.72
C ASP A 72 -1.20 15.82 -2.70
N ALA A 73 -0.63 14.76 -3.29
CA ALA A 73 -1.09 13.38 -3.19
C ALA A 73 -0.71 12.66 -1.87
N GLU A 74 -0.23 13.36 -0.83
CA GLU A 74 -0.01 12.80 0.52
C GLU A 74 -1.25 12.07 1.09
N LYS A 75 -2.45 12.40 0.59
CA LYS A 75 -3.72 11.76 0.98
C LYS A 75 -4.12 10.56 0.12
N ASN A 76 -3.44 10.32 -1.00
CA ASN A 76 -3.76 9.22 -1.89
C ASN A 76 -3.24 7.91 -1.30
N LEU A 77 -4.16 7.15 -0.69
CA LEU A 77 -3.88 5.90 -0.01
C LEU A 77 -3.16 4.90 -0.92
N ASP A 78 -3.65 4.70 -2.14
CA ASP A 78 -3.13 3.69 -3.07
C ASP A 78 -1.70 4.03 -3.50
N LEU A 79 -1.42 5.30 -3.79
CA LEU A 79 -0.07 5.77 -4.11
C LEU A 79 0.90 5.51 -2.95
N GLN A 80 0.52 5.89 -1.73
CA GLN A 80 1.38 5.73 -0.56
C GLN A 80 1.61 4.26 -0.19
N MET A 81 0.58 3.42 -0.32
CA MET A 81 0.72 1.97 -0.16
C MET A 81 1.62 1.36 -1.23
N GLY A 82 1.47 1.78 -2.49
CA GLY A 82 2.32 1.35 -3.61
C GLY A 82 3.79 1.70 -3.39
N LYS A 83 4.09 2.97 -3.02
CA LYS A 83 5.44 3.42 -2.64
C LYS A 83 6.00 2.60 -1.49
N ALA A 84 5.24 2.46 -0.41
CA ALA A 84 5.69 1.74 0.77
C ALA A 84 6.05 0.28 0.47
N TRP A 85 5.23 -0.40 -0.33
CA TRP A 85 5.49 -1.77 -0.74
C TRP A 85 6.74 -1.89 -1.62
N CYS A 86 6.94 -0.99 -2.59
CA CYS A 86 8.17 -0.96 -3.40
C CYS A 86 9.41 -0.68 -2.54
N PHE A 87 9.33 0.26 -1.58
CA PHE A 87 10.42 0.53 -0.64
C PHE A 87 10.75 -0.69 0.21
N LYS A 88 9.74 -1.40 0.73
CA LYS A 88 9.94 -2.66 1.46
C LYS A 88 10.66 -3.71 0.62
N ARG A 89 10.21 -3.93 -0.63
CA ARG A 89 10.82 -4.91 -1.55
C ARG A 89 12.24 -4.54 -1.99
N THR A 90 12.62 -3.27 -1.87
CA THR A 90 13.98 -2.77 -2.17
C THR A 90 14.82 -2.58 -0.91
N GLY A 91 14.38 -3.07 0.25
CA GLY A 91 15.13 -3.02 1.51
C GLY A 91 15.19 -1.64 2.18
N ARG A 92 14.48 -0.64 1.66
CA ARG A 92 14.44 0.73 2.19
C ARG A 92 13.33 0.88 3.22
N LEU A 93 13.46 0.18 4.35
CA LEU A 93 12.41 0.08 5.37
C LEU A 93 12.01 1.45 5.97
N ASP A 94 12.96 2.34 6.20
CA ASP A 94 12.66 3.69 6.74
C ASP A 94 11.67 4.45 5.84
N LYS A 95 11.91 4.43 4.53
CA LYS A 95 11.03 5.05 3.52
C LYS A 95 9.69 4.32 3.39
N ALA A 96 9.68 2.99 3.57
CA ALA A 96 8.46 2.20 3.58
C ALA A 96 7.55 2.60 4.76
N ILE A 97 8.14 2.75 5.95
CA ILE A 97 7.45 3.20 7.16
C ILE A 97 6.96 4.64 6.99
N GLU A 98 7.78 5.55 6.44
CA GLU A 98 7.38 6.92 6.16
C GLU A 98 6.15 6.99 5.24
N SER A 99 6.20 6.26 4.12
CA SER A 99 5.11 6.19 3.14
C SER A 99 3.84 5.59 3.77
N MET A 100 3.97 4.53 4.56
CA MET A 100 2.81 3.92 5.23
C MET A 100 2.25 4.80 6.35
N ARG A 101 3.08 5.61 7.02
CA ARG A 101 2.61 6.65 7.95
C ARG A 101 1.83 7.75 7.22
N ALA A 102 2.25 8.14 6.02
CA ALA A 102 1.47 9.06 5.17
C ALA A 102 0.12 8.45 4.78
N ALA A 103 0.11 7.18 4.36
CA ALA A 103 -1.12 6.42 4.09
C ALA A 103 -2.07 6.42 5.31
N TYR A 104 -1.54 6.18 6.51
CA TYR A 104 -2.31 6.24 7.75
C TYR A 104 -2.86 7.64 8.06
N ARG A 105 -2.08 8.71 7.84
CA ARG A 105 -2.57 10.09 8.03
C ARG A 105 -3.74 10.42 7.10
N GLY A 106 -3.65 9.99 5.83
CA GLY A 106 -4.72 10.20 4.85
C GLY A 106 -5.96 9.33 5.11
N SER A 107 -5.76 8.10 5.58
CA SER A 107 -6.82 7.10 5.76
C SER A 107 -6.67 6.33 7.08
N PRO A 108 -6.94 6.95 8.24
CA PRO A 108 -6.67 6.36 9.55
C PRO A 108 -7.56 5.17 9.94
N LYS A 109 -8.62 4.92 9.15
CA LYS A 109 -9.62 3.86 9.36
C LYS A 109 -9.44 2.69 8.39
N VAL A 110 -8.20 2.37 8.01
CA VAL A 110 -7.89 1.25 7.11
C VAL A 110 -6.98 0.26 7.84
N ALA A 111 -7.51 -0.88 8.26
CA ALA A 111 -6.84 -1.78 9.19
C ALA A 111 -5.58 -2.40 8.57
N ILE A 112 -5.60 -2.66 7.26
CA ILE A 112 -4.46 -3.20 6.53
C ILE A 112 -3.26 -2.25 6.51
N VAL A 113 -3.47 -0.94 6.61
CA VAL A 113 -2.37 0.05 6.75
C VAL A 113 -1.66 -0.12 8.09
N LEU A 114 -2.42 -0.31 9.17
CA LEU A 114 -1.87 -0.57 10.52
C LEU A 114 -1.12 -1.89 10.56
N TYR A 115 -1.67 -2.92 9.90
CA TYR A 115 -1.03 -4.23 9.77
C TYR A 115 0.32 -4.14 9.04
N ASN A 116 0.36 -3.45 7.90
CA ASN A 116 1.59 -3.28 7.15
C ASN A 116 2.63 -2.43 7.90
N LEU A 117 2.21 -1.41 8.66
CA LEU A 117 3.12 -0.70 9.58
C LEU A 117 3.76 -1.67 10.57
N ALA A 118 2.96 -2.56 11.17
CA ALA A 118 3.48 -3.56 12.09
C ALA A 118 4.49 -4.50 11.43
N CYS A 119 4.21 -4.97 10.22
CA CYS A 119 5.15 -5.77 9.43
C CYS A 119 6.48 -5.03 9.23
N TYR A 120 6.43 -3.76 8.83
CA TYR A 120 7.64 -3.00 8.50
C TYR A 120 8.45 -2.64 9.74
N PHE A 121 7.81 -2.32 10.87
CA PHE A 121 8.51 -2.14 12.15
C PHE A 121 9.14 -3.43 12.66
N SER A 122 8.46 -4.57 12.49
CA SER A 122 9.03 -5.88 12.84
C SER A 122 10.31 -6.16 12.04
N LEU A 123 10.28 -5.94 10.72
CA LEU A 123 11.46 -6.06 9.86
C LEU A 123 12.58 -5.07 10.21
N ALA A 124 12.23 -3.87 10.68
CA ALA A 124 13.19 -2.86 11.12
C ALA A 124 13.80 -3.18 12.50
N GLY A 125 13.31 -4.20 13.20
CA GLY A 125 13.76 -4.54 14.56
C GLY A 125 13.11 -3.69 15.66
N GLU A 126 12.17 -2.83 15.31
CA GLU A 126 11.45 -1.92 16.21
C GLU A 126 10.23 -2.62 16.81
N LYS A 127 10.50 -3.54 17.73
CA LYS A 127 9.51 -4.48 18.29
C LYS A 127 8.31 -3.78 18.92
N GLU A 128 8.53 -2.79 19.76
CA GLU A 128 7.48 -2.12 20.53
C GLU A 128 6.47 -1.42 19.60
N GLU A 129 6.97 -0.76 18.56
CA GLU A 129 6.13 -0.17 17.51
C GLU A 129 5.36 -1.26 16.77
N ALA A 130 6.02 -2.35 16.36
CA ALA A 130 5.37 -3.45 15.65
C ALA A 130 4.17 -4.01 16.42
N LEU A 131 4.35 -4.29 17.71
CA LEU A 131 3.29 -4.79 18.59
C LEU A 131 2.16 -3.78 18.78
N SER A 132 2.50 -2.50 18.96
CA SER A 132 1.52 -1.41 19.11
C SER A 132 0.62 -1.28 17.87
N TRP A 133 1.22 -1.25 16.67
CA TRP A 133 0.47 -1.18 15.42
C TRP A 133 -0.34 -2.43 15.15
N LEU A 134 0.22 -3.62 15.43
CA LEU A 134 -0.49 -4.89 15.23
C LEU A 134 -1.70 -5.02 16.15
N ALA A 135 -1.58 -4.63 17.41
CA ALA A 135 -2.69 -4.62 18.36
C ALA A 135 -3.80 -3.66 17.94
N ARG A 136 -3.45 -2.51 17.35
CA ARG A 136 -4.43 -1.57 16.77
C ARG A 136 -5.09 -2.14 15.52
N ALA A 137 -4.34 -2.81 14.65
CA ALA A 137 -4.87 -3.51 13.48
C ALA A 137 -5.92 -4.55 13.90
N PHE A 138 -5.62 -5.40 14.89
CA PHE A 138 -6.55 -6.43 15.37
C PHE A 138 -7.80 -5.88 16.06
N ARG A 139 -7.69 -4.76 16.78
CA ARG A 139 -8.86 -4.08 17.34
C ARG A 139 -9.78 -3.52 16.26
N MET A 140 -9.22 -3.15 15.11
CA MET A 140 -9.98 -2.58 14.01
C MET A 140 -10.57 -3.66 13.10
N ASP A 141 -9.80 -4.71 12.82
CA ASP A 141 -10.20 -5.89 12.06
C ASP A 141 -9.47 -7.13 12.61
N SER A 142 -10.19 -7.93 13.39
CA SER A 142 -9.63 -9.13 14.02
C SER A 142 -9.36 -10.26 13.03
N SER A 143 -9.89 -10.20 11.80
CA SER A 143 -9.64 -11.20 10.76
C SER A 143 -8.18 -11.18 10.30
N LEU A 144 -7.49 -10.04 10.41
CA LEU A 144 -6.07 -9.87 10.08
C LEU A 144 -5.15 -10.79 10.89
N ARG A 145 -5.59 -11.23 12.08
CA ARG A 145 -4.86 -12.21 12.90
C ARG A 145 -4.60 -13.52 12.14
N LYS A 146 -5.49 -13.89 11.22
CA LYS A 146 -5.35 -15.11 10.39
C LYS A 146 -4.20 -15.01 9.38
N LEU A 147 -3.73 -13.81 9.07
CA LEU A 147 -2.63 -13.60 8.11
C LEU A 147 -1.26 -13.82 8.76
N VAL A 148 -1.12 -13.44 10.04
CA VAL A 148 0.17 -13.46 10.78
C VAL A 148 0.92 -14.79 10.76
N PRO A 149 0.27 -15.98 10.88
CA PRO A 149 1.00 -17.25 10.83
C PRO A 149 1.76 -17.49 9.53
N ARG A 150 1.33 -16.89 8.40
CA ARG A 150 1.97 -17.04 7.08
C ARG A 150 2.83 -15.85 6.69
N GLU A 151 2.74 -14.75 7.43
CA GLU A 151 3.47 -13.52 7.14
C GLU A 151 4.88 -13.58 7.74
N THR A 152 5.89 -13.67 6.88
CA THR A 152 7.31 -13.76 7.26
C THR A 152 7.85 -12.46 7.84
N ASP A 153 7.20 -11.32 7.58
CA ASP A 153 7.64 -10.03 8.10
C ASP A 153 7.67 -9.99 9.65
N PHE A 154 6.93 -10.91 10.30
CA PHE A 154 6.94 -11.09 11.76
C PHE A 154 7.98 -12.10 12.29
N ASP A 155 8.75 -12.75 11.43
CA ASP A 155 9.78 -13.71 11.86
C ASP A 155 10.77 -13.15 12.91
N PRO A 156 11.24 -11.88 12.81
CA PRO A 156 12.13 -11.29 13.81
C PRO A 156 11.56 -11.27 15.23
N ILE A 157 10.24 -11.17 15.38
CA ILE A 157 9.55 -11.05 16.67
C ILE A 157 8.68 -12.27 17.00
N ARG A 158 8.66 -13.30 16.15
CA ARG A 158 7.69 -14.42 16.22
C ARG A 158 7.77 -15.21 17.54
N ASN A 159 8.96 -15.30 18.12
CA ASN A 159 9.22 -16.02 19.37
C ASN A 159 9.19 -15.10 20.61
N ASP A 160 8.92 -13.80 20.44
CA ASP A 160 8.81 -12.87 21.56
C ASP A 160 7.53 -13.14 22.37
N GLN A 161 7.64 -13.05 23.69
CA GLN A 161 6.53 -13.38 24.60
C GLN A 161 5.34 -12.44 24.43
N ASP A 162 5.58 -11.14 24.20
CA ASP A 162 4.52 -10.16 24.02
C ASP A 162 3.82 -10.37 22.68
N PHE A 163 4.58 -10.76 21.64
CA PHE A 163 3.99 -11.14 20.34
C PHE A 163 3.10 -12.38 20.46
N ILE A 164 3.59 -13.44 21.11
CA ILE A 164 2.82 -14.67 21.34
C ILE A 164 1.55 -14.36 22.14
N TYR A 165 1.67 -13.56 23.21
CA TYR A 165 0.53 -13.13 24.01
C TYR A 165 -0.49 -12.34 23.17
N LEU A 166 -0.01 -11.35 22.41
CA LEU A 166 -0.86 -10.56 21.51
C LEU A 166 -1.63 -11.46 20.55
N MET A 167 -1.00 -12.53 20.03
CA MET A 167 -1.58 -13.52 19.12
C MET A 167 -2.62 -14.45 19.76
N GLN A 168 -2.57 -14.63 21.07
CA GLN A 168 -3.52 -15.47 21.84
C GLN A 168 -4.70 -14.68 22.43
N LEU A 169 -4.60 -13.35 22.51
CA LEU A 169 -5.70 -12.50 22.98
C LEU A 169 -6.97 -12.74 22.16
N SER A 170 -7.96 -13.40 22.78
CA SER A 170 -9.34 -13.45 22.29
C SER A 170 -10.01 -12.10 22.48
N GLU A 171 -10.90 -11.71 21.58
CA GLU A 171 -11.72 -10.51 21.74
C GLU A 171 -12.39 -10.50 23.13
N PRO A 172 -12.40 -9.36 23.86
CA PRO A 172 -13.27 -9.25 25.01
C PRO A 172 -14.71 -9.46 24.52
N LYS A 173 -15.37 -10.50 25.05
CA LYS A 173 -16.80 -10.73 24.83
C LYS A 173 -17.51 -9.42 25.14
N GLU A 174 -18.16 -8.81 24.14
CA GLU A 174 -19.05 -7.67 24.40
C GLU A 174 -19.99 -8.06 25.53
N THR A 175 -19.87 -7.37 26.65
CA THR A 175 -20.83 -7.46 27.74
C THR A 175 -22.16 -7.02 27.17
N ARG A 176 -23.04 -7.97 26.85
CA ARG A 176 -24.45 -7.72 26.55
C ARG A 176 -24.98 -6.82 27.67
N LYS A 177 -25.24 -5.55 27.35
CA LYS A 177 -26.10 -4.70 28.18
C LYS A 177 -27.45 -5.41 28.22
N LYS A 178 -27.78 -6.02 29.35
CA LYS A 178 -29.14 -6.45 29.64
C LYS A 178 -29.98 -5.18 29.70
N SER A 179 -30.80 -4.97 28.68
CA SER A 179 -31.99 -4.11 28.76
C SER A 179 -33.05 -4.80 29.61
#